data_AF-A0A370L322-F1
#
_entry.id   AF-A0A370L322-F1
#
_cell.length_a   1.000
_cell.length_b   1.000
_cell.length_c   1.000
_cell.angle_alpha   90.00
_cell.angle_beta   90.00
_cell.angle_gamma   90.00
#
_symmetry.space_group_name_H-M   'P 1'
#
loop_
_entity.id
_entity.type
_entity.pdbx_description
1 polymer ?
#
loop_
_entity_poly.entity_id
_entity_poly.type
_entity_poly.pdbx_seq_one_letter_code
_entity_poly.pdbx_strand_id
1 'polypeptide(L)'
;MIQDGTARAVSMSEGRMSITGVAGRFVQGIGRHLRLEASSLRIVAGFARADDGLRETSRIEGDARVSGDSLGRAGFEGSAGTIALVLRPLPAGGEARILLTLGYRDDESGYVAELWGPATLFEALKRDILTGAAEHLSLSATTSLWVREEERDASPALPVSWHLGLEPGGQRSAGARGLVESIDWGNAAESPAEPQPLLAAPAEDELPDDPVSDELRRINWSLKLLLLLLAFLLIIVAMK
;
A
#
# COMPACT_ATOMS: atom_id res chain seq x y z
N MET A 1 -25.97 -2.07 -25.07
CA MET A 1 -26.94 -1.82 -23.99
C MET A 1 -26.26 -0.82 -23.06
N ILE A 2 -26.61 0.46 -23.17
CA ILE A 2 -25.99 1.55 -22.43
C ILE A 2 -26.72 1.61 -21.09
N GLN A 3 -26.07 1.20 -19.99
CA GLN A 3 -26.64 1.46 -18.67
C GLN A 3 -26.37 2.92 -18.32
N ASP A 4 -27.47 3.66 -18.24
CA ASP A 4 -27.55 5.07 -17.88
C ASP A 4 -26.72 5.40 -16.64
N GLY A 5 -25.92 6.46 -16.74
CA GLY A 5 -25.29 7.14 -15.63
C GLY A 5 -26.32 7.87 -14.76
N THR A 6 -27.20 7.11 -14.10
CA THR A 6 -28.11 7.67 -13.11
C THR A 6 -27.27 8.16 -11.94
N ALA A 7 -27.22 9.48 -11.76
CA ALA A 7 -26.55 10.09 -10.62
C ALA A 7 -27.11 9.48 -9.33
N ARG A 8 -26.24 8.82 -8.55
CA ARG A 8 -26.64 8.24 -7.27
C ARG A 8 -26.59 9.32 -6.21
N ALA A 9 -27.66 9.54 -5.47
CA ALA A 9 -27.61 10.49 -4.37
C ALA A 9 -26.66 9.94 -3.28
N VAL A 10 -25.63 10.72 -2.96
CA VAL A 10 -24.64 10.42 -1.92
C VAL A 10 -24.89 11.35 -0.76
N SER A 11 -25.02 10.78 0.44
CA SER A 11 -25.06 11.56 1.68
C SER A 11 -23.87 11.17 2.55
N MET A 12 -23.10 12.16 2.97
CA MET A 12 -21.99 12.02 3.90
C MET A 12 -22.37 12.71 5.21
N SER A 13 -22.45 11.94 6.30
CA SER A 13 -22.75 12.46 7.64
C SER A 13 -21.91 11.72 8.66
N GLU A 14 -21.32 12.45 9.61
CA GLU A 14 -20.51 11.89 10.70
C GLU A 14 -19.37 10.93 10.23
N GLY A 15 -18.75 11.21 9.08
CA GLY A 15 -17.70 10.35 8.52
C GLY A 15 -18.21 9.02 7.93
N ARG A 16 -19.53 8.88 7.78
CA ARG A 16 -20.19 7.76 7.10
C ARG A 16 -20.71 8.19 5.74
N MET A 17 -20.58 7.33 4.75
CA MET A 17 -21.14 7.52 3.42
C MET A 17 -22.31 6.56 3.21
N SER A 18 -23.46 7.10 2.81
CA SER A 18 -24.63 6.34 2.38
C SER A 18 -24.96 6.67 0.93
N ILE A 19 -25.37 5.66 0.17
CA ILE A 19 -25.64 5.77 -1.26
C ILE A 19 -27.05 5.25 -1.52
N THR A 20 -27.90 6.06 -2.14
CA THR A 20 -29.26 5.65 -2.48
C THR A 20 -29.25 4.40 -3.38
N GLY A 21 -30.03 3.39 -3.02
CA GLY A 21 -30.12 2.12 -3.76
C GLY A 21 -29.02 1.10 -3.41
N VAL A 22 -28.11 1.42 -2.50
CA VAL A 22 -27.09 0.49 -1.98
C VAL A 22 -27.41 0.17 -0.53
N ALA A 23 -27.49 -1.12 -0.20
CA ALA A 23 -27.71 -1.56 1.17
C ALA A 23 -26.46 -1.31 2.04
N GLY A 24 -26.70 -0.79 3.24
CA GLY A 24 -25.67 -0.52 4.23
C GLY A 24 -25.03 0.86 4.10
N ARG A 25 -24.02 1.10 4.94
CA ARG A 25 -23.22 2.34 4.97
C ARG A 25 -21.75 1.98 4.82
N PHE A 26 -20.99 2.98 4.42
CA PHE A 26 -19.54 2.90 4.31
C PHE A 26 -18.89 3.83 5.34
N VAL A 27 -17.74 3.41 5.85
CA VAL A 27 -16.91 4.17 6.79
C VAL A 27 -15.46 4.16 6.32
N GLN A 28 -14.64 5.12 6.72
CA GLN A 28 -13.21 5.10 6.39
C GLN A 28 -12.48 4.00 7.16
N GLY A 29 -11.69 3.18 6.47
CA GLY A 29 -10.95 2.05 7.05
C GLY A 29 -9.65 2.42 7.77
N ILE A 30 -9.66 3.49 8.57
CA ILE A 30 -8.47 4.15 9.16
C ILE A 30 -7.63 3.21 10.08
N GLY A 31 -8.15 2.03 10.45
CA GLY A 31 -7.45 1.05 11.31
C GLY A 31 -6.79 -0.13 10.57
N ARG A 32 -6.83 -0.17 9.23
CA ARG A 32 -6.24 -1.26 8.43
C ARG A 32 -5.35 -0.70 7.33
N HIS A 33 -4.30 -1.44 7.00
CA HIS A 33 -3.40 -1.09 5.90
C HIS A 33 -3.86 -1.79 4.63
N LEU A 34 -3.93 -1.03 3.55
CA LEU A 34 -4.02 -1.59 2.21
C LEU A 34 -2.66 -2.18 1.85
N ARG A 35 -2.65 -3.43 1.37
CA ARG A 35 -1.45 -4.06 0.80
C ARG A 35 -1.56 -4.16 -0.70
N LEU A 36 -0.56 -3.65 -1.40
CA LEU A 36 -0.43 -3.80 -2.85
C LEU A 36 0.81 -4.62 -3.17
N GLU A 37 0.67 -5.50 -4.14
CA GLU A 37 1.76 -6.22 -4.78
C GLU A 37 1.77 -5.85 -6.26
N ALA A 38 2.94 -5.54 -6.79
CA ALA A 38 3.13 -5.20 -8.18
C ALA A 38 4.22 -6.03 -8.83
N SER A 39 4.00 -6.33 -10.10
CA SER A 39 4.92 -7.06 -10.96
C SER A 39 5.07 -6.32 -12.29
N SER A 40 5.82 -6.90 -13.23
CA SER A 40 6.01 -6.35 -14.57
C SER A 40 6.60 -4.93 -14.56
N LEU A 41 7.47 -4.66 -13.57
CA LEU A 41 8.04 -3.33 -13.36
C LEU A 41 8.91 -2.93 -14.56
N ARG A 42 8.66 -1.75 -15.11
CA ARG A 42 9.42 -1.19 -16.23
C ARG A 42 9.68 0.28 -16.07
N ILE A 43 10.84 0.73 -16.55
CA ILE A 43 11.20 2.14 -16.56
C ILE A 43 10.69 2.77 -17.85
N VAL A 44 9.93 3.85 -17.72
CA VAL A 44 9.45 4.64 -18.84
C VAL A 44 10.06 6.03 -18.76
N ALA A 45 10.95 6.32 -19.71
CA ALA A 45 11.52 7.65 -19.90
C ALA A 45 10.66 8.46 -20.88
N GLY A 46 10.67 9.78 -20.70
CA GLY A 46 9.97 10.70 -21.58
C GLY A 46 10.28 12.15 -21.21
N PHE A 47 9.49 13.05 -21.76
CA PHE A 47 9.63 14.47 -21.53
C PHE A 47 8.27 15.07 -21.16
N ALA A 48 8.23 15.90 -20.12
CA ALA A 48 7.06 16.67 -19.75
C ALA A 48 7.33 18.16 -19.91
N ARG A 49 6.28 18.90 -20.28
CA ARG A 49 6.35 20.36 -20.29
C ARG A 49 6.22 20.87 -18.86
N ALA A 50 7.19 21.65 -18.43
CA ALA A 50 7.22 22.41 -17.19
C ALA A 50 7.17 23.91 -17.51
N ASP A 51 6.99 24.75 -16.49
CA ASP A 51 6.89 26.20 -16.63
C ASP A 51 8.16 26.83 -17.25
N ASP A 52 9.31 26.18 -17.08
CA ASP A 52 10.64 26.60 -17.55
C ASP A 52 11.11 25.90 -18.84
N GLY A 53 10.30 24.98 -19.41
CA GLY A 53 10.62 24.31 -20.66
C GLY A 53 10.26 22.83 -20.67
N LEU A 54 10.96 22.05 -21.50
CA LEU A 54 10.78 20.60 -21.57
C LEU A 54 11.74 19.95 -20.57
N ARG A 55 11.21 19.18 -19.62
CA ARG A 55 12.00 18.46 -18.62
C ARG A 55 11.95 16.96 -18.89
N GLU A 56 13.09 16.31 -18.83
CA GLU A 56 13.15 14.85 -18.84
C GLU A 56 12.42 14.31 -17.60
N THR A 57 11.48 13.40 -17.83
CA THR A 57 10.73 12.72 -16.78
C THR A 57 10.92 11.23 -16.93
N SER A 58 11.35 10.57 -15.86
CA SER A 58 11.28 9.12 -15.76
C SER A 58 10.21 8.73 -14.74
N ARG A 59 9.56 7.60 -15.01
CA ARG A 59 8.63 6.96 -14.09
C ARG A 59 8.82 5.45 -14.16
N ILE A 60 8.42 4.76 -13.12
CA ILE A 60 8.34 3.31 -13.11
C ILE A 60 6.87 2.93 -13.25
N GLU A 61 6.56 2.02 -14.16
CA GLU A 61 5.21 1.49 -14.35
C GLU A 61 5.19 0.00 -14.00
N GLY A 62 4.03 -0.51 -13.58
CA GLY A 62 3.85 -1.93 -13.31
C GLY A 62 2.37 -2.31 -13.21
N ASP A 63 2.14 -3.61 -13.02
CA ASP A 63 0.80 -4.17 -12.84
C ASP A 63 0.64 -4.53 -11.36
N ALA A 64 -0.24 -3.84 -10.65
CA ALA A 64 -0.50 -4.05 -9.24
C ALA A 64 -1.80 -4.82 -8.98
N ARG A 65 -1.88 -5.45 -7.82
CA ARG A 65 -3.08 -6.09 -7.28
C ARG A 65 -3.15 -5.85 -5.77
N VAL A 66 -4.36 -5.92 -5.23
CA VAL A 66 -4.54 -5.94 -3.77
C VAL A 66 -4.22 -7.33 -3.24
N SER A 67 -3.42 -7.41 -2.18
CA SER A 67 -3.00 -8.68 -1.59
C SER A 67 -3.90 -9.08 -0.42
N GLY A 68 -4.63 -10.19 -0.58
CA GLY A 68 -5.53 -10.77 0.42
C GLY A 68 -6.88 -10.04 0.59
N ASP A 69 -7.01 -8.81 0.09
CA ASP A 69 -8.24 -8.01 0.12
C ASP A 69 -8.78 -7.76 -1.31
N SER A 70 -9.87 -7.01 -1.44
CA SER A 70 -10.38 -6.54 -2.73
C SER A 70 -10.51 -5.02 -2.77
N LEU A 71 -10.44 -4.41 -3.95
CA LEU A 71 -10.71 -2.98 -4.18
C LEU A 71 -11.86 -2.84 -5.17
N GLY A 72 -12.89 -2.09 -4.81
CA GLY A 72 -14.03 -1.77 -5.67
C GLY A 72 -14.32 -0.28 -5.71
N ARG A 73 -15.46 0.07 -6.31
CA ARG A 73 -16.05 1.42 -6.23
C ARG A 73 -17.33 1.35 -5.42
N ALA A 74 -17.55 2.28 -4.50
CA ALA A 74 -18.73 2.26 -3.66
C ALA A 74 -20.01 2.38 -4.51
N GLY A 75 -20.91 1.41 -4.36
CA GLY A 75 -22.16 1.34 -5.12
C GLY A 75 -22.05 0.77 -6.53
N PHE A 76 -20.87 0.51 -7.08
CA PHE A 76 -20.74 -0.18 -8.36
C PHE A 76 -20.41 -1.65 -8.15
N GLU A 77 -20.80 -2.48 -9.11
CA GLU A 77 -20.39 -3.88 -9.14
C GLU A 77 -18.96 -4.03 -9.65
N GLY A 78 -18.32 -5.11 -9.23
CA GLY A 78 -16.97 -5.48 -9.62
C GLY A 78 -15.87 -4.97 -8.69
N SER A 79 -14.77 -5.72 -8.68
CA SER A 79 -13.53 -5.40 -7.99
C SER A 79 -12.38 -5.30 -8.99
N ALA A 80 -11.32 -4.60 -8.60
CA ALA A 80 -10.07 -4.50 -9.33
C ALA A 80 -9.44 -5.90 -9.43
N GLY A 81 -9.18 -6.36 -10.64
CA GLY A 81 -8.27 -7.48 -10.91
C GLY A 81 -6.83 -6.99 -10.97
N THR A 82 -6.56 -6.11 -11.95
CA THR A 82 -5.28 -5.42 -12.13
C THR A 82 -5.47 -3.92 -11.92
N ILE A 83 -4.48 -3.29 -11.27
CA ILE A 83 -4.38 -1.86 -11.00
C ILE A 83 -3.13 -1.36 -11.71
N ALA A 84 -3.25 -0.37 -12.59
CA ALA A 84 -2.09 0.23 -13.24
C ALA A 84 -1.26 1.00 -12.19
N LEU A 85 -0.04 0.57 -11.93
CA LEU A 85 0.87 1.23 -11.00
C LEU A 85 1.77 2.23 -11.74
N VAL A 86 1.90 3.42 -11.18
CA VAL A 86 2.88 4.41 -11.62
C VAL A 86 3.63 4.98 -10.42
N LEU A 87 4.94 4.87 -10.40
CA LEU A 87 5.80 5.44 -9.37
C LEU A 87 6.63 6.58 -9.97
N ARG A 88 6.56 7.75 -9.32
CA ARG A 88 7.27 8.97 -9.71
C ARG A 88 8.17 9.47 -8.58
N PRO A 89 9.31 10.09 -8.90
CA PRO A 89 10.08 10.81 -7.91
C PRO A 89 9.34 12.08 -7.49
N LEU A 90 9.37 12.39 -6.20
CA LEU A 90 8.99 13.70 -5.67
C LEU A 90 9.97 14.78 -6.19
N PRO A 91 9.49 16.00 -6.44
CA PRO A 91 10.37 17.13 -6.71
C PRO A 91 11.39 17.34 -5.59
N ALA A 92 12.59 17.84 -5.93
CA ALA A 92 13.65 18.10 -4.96
C ALA A 92 13.15 19.01 -3.82
N GLY A 93 13.41 18.61 -2.57
CA GLY A 93 12.93 19.30 -1.37
C GLY A 93 11.63 18.75 -0.76
N GLY A 94 11.04 17.70 -1.35
CA GLY A 94 9.88 17.00 -0.77
C GLY A 94 10.20 16.24 0.54
N GLU A 95 9.16 15.98 1.34
CA GLU A 95 9.26 15.13 2.53
C GLU A 95 9.79 13.73 2.18
N ALA A 96 10.46 13.06 3.14
CA ALA A 96 10.95 11.69 2.99
C ALA A 96 9.83 10.61 2.93
N ARG A 97 8.57 11.02 2.77
CA ARG A 97 7.39 10.17 2.80
C ARG A 97 6.99 9.76 1.39
N ILE A 98 6.34 8.60 1.28
CA ILE A 98 5.82 8.09 0.03
C ILE A 98 4.30 8.25 0.05
N LEU A 99 3.79 9.02 -0.91
CA LEU A 99 2.36 9.30 -1.04
C LEU A 99 1.74 8.34 -2.06
N LEU A 100 0.56 7.82 -1.76
CA LEU A 100 -0.25 6.99 -2.64
C LEU A 100 -1.53 7.73 -3.01
N THR A 101 -1.89 7.73 -4.29
CA THR A 101 -3.24 8.07 -4.75
C THR A 101 -3.81 6.88 -5.51
N LEU A 102 -5.03 6.50 -5.17
CA LEU A 102 -5.80 5.46 -5.84
C LEU A 102 -6.98 6.11 -6.54
N GLY A 103 -7.25 5.68 -7.76
CA GLY A 103 -8.34 6.21 -8.55
C GLY A 103 -8.93 5.19 -9.51
N TYR A 104 -10.00 5.62 -10.18
CA TYR A 104 -10.60 4.89 -11.27
C TYR A 104 -10.67 5.84 -12.47
N ARG A 105 -10.15 5.37 -13.61
CA ARG A 105 -10.19 6.09 -14.89
C ARG A 105 -11.40 5.63 -15.68
N ASP A 106 -12.38 6.52 -15.85
CA ASP A 106 -13.64 6.19 -16.53
C ASP A 106 -13.44 5.86 -18.01
N ASP A 107 -12.50 6.55 -18.66
CA ASP A 107 -12.15 6.39 -20.08
C ASP A 107 -11.47 5.05 -20.37
N GLU A 108 -10.55 4.63 -19.52
CA GLU A 108 -9.84 3.34 -19.61
C GLU A 108 -10.59 2.21 -18.90
N SER A 109 -11.66 2.53 -18.15
CA SER A 109 -12.38 1.60 -17.27
C SER A 109 -11.45 0.80 -16.35
N GLY A 110 -10.43 1.46 -15.79
CA GLY A 110 -9.33 0.82 -15.08
C GLY A 110 -9.01 1.50 -13.74
N TYR A 111 -8.53 0.71 -12.80
CA TYR A 111 -7.99 1.22 -11.54
C TYR A 111 -6.55 1.68 -11.73
N VAL A 112 -6.18 2.77 -11.06
CA VAL A 112 -4.83 3.32 -11.08
C VAL A 112 -4.33 3.56 -9.66
N ALA A 113 -3.06 3.22 -9.42
CA ALA A 113 -2.30 3.53 -8.22
C ALA A 113 -1.11 4.40 -8.62
N GLU A 114 -1.05 5.62 -8.10
CA GLU A 114 0.07 6.52 -8.34
C GLU A 114 0.84 6.76 -7.04
N LEU A 115 2.15 6.54 -7.09
CA LEU A 115 3.08 6.69 -5.98
C LEU A 115 4.00 7.87 -6.26
N TRP A 116 4.19 8.72 -5.25
CA TRP A 116 5.21 9.77 -5.25
C TRP A 116 6.13 9.54 -4.08
N GLY A 117 7.38 9.19 -4.36
CA GLY A 117 8.37 8.84 -3.34
C GLY A 117 9.67 9.65 -3.45
N PRO A 118 10.55 9.57 -2.44
CA PRO A 118 11.85 10.22 -2.48
C PRO A 118 12.68 9.81 -3.69
N ALA A 119 13.45 10.75 -4.25
CA ALA A 119 14.31 10.47 -5.41
C ALA A 119 15.35 9.35 -5.14
N THR A 120 15.82 9.21 -3.89
CA THR A 120 16.74 8.14 -3.50
C THR A 120 16.13 6.76 -3.65
N LEU A 121 14.87 6.59 -3.24
CA LEU A 121 14.12 5.35 -3.43
C LEU A 121 13.90 5.07 -4.91
N PHE A 122 13.51 6.10 -5.67
CA PHE A 122 13.28 5.97 -7.11
C PHE A 122 14.52 5.46 -7.84
N GLU A 123 15.69 6.07 -7.59
CA GLU A 123 16.94 5.68 -8.25
C GLU A 123 17.46 4.32 -7.77
N ALA A 124 17.19 3.93 -6.51
CA ALA A 124 17.51 2.59 -6.01
C ALA A 124 16.68 1.52 -6.74
N LEU A 125 15.35 1.65 -6.74
CA LEU A 125 14.46 0.71 -7.42
C LEU A 125 14.74 0.66 -8.93
N LYS A 126 14.98 1.80 -9.56
CA LYS A 126 15.36 1.87 -10.98
C LYS A 126 16.63 1.06 -11.27
N ARG A 127 17.67 1.18 -10.42
CA ARG A 127 18.90 0.39 -10.58
C ARG A 127 18.59 -1.10 -10.51
N ASP A 128 17.80 -1.51 -9.52
CA ASP A 128 17.50 -2.92 -9.28
C ASP A 128 16.59 -3.50 -10.37
N ILE A 129 15.69 -2.71 -10.96
CA ILE A 129 14.93 -3.12 -12.16
C ILE A 129 15.88 -3.36 -13.34
N LEU A 130 16.86 -2.47 -13.56
CA LEU A 130 17.81 -2.59 -14.68
C LEU A 130 18.75 -3.79 -14.53
N THR A 131 19.07 -4.19 -13.30
CA THR A 131 19.89 -5.38 -13.03
C THR A 131 19.06 -6.67 -12.90
N GLY A 132 17.72 -6.57 -12.98
CA GLY A 132 16.81 -7.70 -12.80
C GLY A 132 16.69 -8.18 -11.36
N ALA A 133 17.07 -7.36 -10.37
CA ALA A 133 16.95 -7.64 -8.94
C ALA A 133 15.60 -7.19 -8.34
N ALA A 134 14.75 -6.50 -9.11
CA ALA A 134 13.45 -6.01 -8.70
C ALA A 134 12.36 -6.42 -9.69
N GLU A 135 11.91 -7.67 -9.60
CA GLU A 135 10.81 -8.20 -10.40
C GLU A 135 9.44 -7.96 -9.74
N HIS A 136 9.41 -7.93 -8.41
CA HIS A 136 8.23 -7.68 -7.59
C HIS A 136 8.45 -6.50 -6.65
N LEU A 137 7.38 -5.76 -6.39
CA LEU A 137 7.29 -4.69 -5.42
C LEU A 137 6.08 -4.94 -4.51
N SER A 138 6.29 -4.91 -3.20
CA SER A 138 5.22 -4.95 -2.21
C SER A 138 5.20 -3.66 -1.41
N LEU A 139 4.01 -3.18 -1.05
CA LEU A 139 3.86 -2.03 -0.17
C LEU A 139 2.67 -2.18 0.76
N SER A 140 2.73 -1.49 1.89
CA SER A 140 1.62 -1.30 2.82
C SER A 140 1.33 0.19 2.98
N ALA A 141 0.06 0.57 3.01
CA ALA A 141 -0.35 1.97 3.12
C ALA A 141 -1.58 2.15 3.99
N THR A 142 -1.56 3.19 4.82
CA THR A 142 -2.78 3.72 5.47
C THR A 142 -3.50 4.61 4.47
N THR A 143 -4.79 4.35 4.23
CA THR A 143 -5.55 5.02 3.16
C THR A 143 -6.86 5.63 3.64
N SER A 144 -7.37 6.58 2.85
CA SER A 144 -8.71 7.16 3.02
C SER A 144 -9.80 6.34 2.30
N LEU A 145 -9.54 5.07 1.99
CA LEU A 145 -10.51 4.19 1.36
C LEU A 145 -11.68 3.89 2.31
N TRP A 146 -12.81 3.54 1.70
CA TRP A 146 -14.03 3.19 2.40
C TRP A 146 -14.13 1.68 2.54
N VAL A 147 -14.69 1.22 3.65
CA VAL A 147 -15.10 -0.17 3.86
C VAL A 147 -16.58 -0.19 4.25
N ARG A 148 -17.25 -1.33 4.11
CA ARG A 148 -18.60 -1.49 4.64
C ARG A 148 -18.58 -1.35 6.16
N GLU A 149 -19.59 -0.72 6.73
CA GLU A 149 -19.66 -0.48 8.19
C GLU A 149 -19.60 -1.79 8.99
N GLU A 150 -20.18 -2.87 8.46
CA GLU A 150 -20.13 -4.23 9.06
C GLU A 150 -18.73 -4.87 9.04
N GLU A 151 -17.86 -4.46 8.12
CA GLU A 151 -16.49 -4.96 7.98
C GLU A 151 -15.48 -4.13 8.79
N ARG A 152 -15.90 -2.99 9.35
CA ARG A 152 -15.02 -2.05 10.05
C ARG A 152 -14.22 -2.72 11.18
N ASP A 153 -14.92 -3.53 11.97
CA ASP A 153 -14.37 -4.20 13.15
C ASP A 153 -14.04 -5.68 12.86
N ALA A 154 -13.99 -6.06 11.57
CA ALA A 154 -13.56 -7.39 11.18
C ALA A 154 -12.12 -7.62 11.64
N SER A 155 -11.85 -8.85 12.11
CA SER A 155 -10.51 -9.27 12.50
C SER A 155 -9.50 -8.95 11.37
N PRO A 156 -8.28 -8.48 11.69
CA PRO A 156 -7.24 -8.23 10.68
C PRO A 156 -6.90 -9.44 9.81
N ALA A 157 -7.18 -10.66 10.28
CA ALA A 157 -6.97 -11.89 9.54
C ALA A 157 -8.06 -12.18 8.48
N LEU A 158 -9.18 -11.45 8.50
CA LEU A 158 -10.25 -11.61 7.53
C LEU A 158 -10.09 -10.63 6.37
N PRO A 159 -10.33 -11.08 5.13
CA PRO A 159 -10.28 -10.22 3.95
C PRO A 159 -11.37 -9.13 4.05
N VAL A 160 -11.05 -7.93 3.57
CA VAL A 160 -12.01 -6.82 3.47
C VAL A 160 -12.19 -6.31 2.06
N SER A 161 -13.34 -5.68 1.83
CA SER A 161 -13.66 -5.00 0.58
C SER A 161 -13.39 -3.50 0.74
N TRP A 162 -12.28 -3.04 0.17
CA TRP A 162 -11.97 -1.63 0.06
C TRP A 162 -12.78 -1.00 -1.07
N HIS A 163 -13.19 0.25 -0.91
CA HIS A 163 -13.97 0.97 -1.88
C HIS A 163 -13.45 2.39 -2.09
N LEU A 164 -13.28 2.77 -3.36
CA LEU A 164 -13.24 4.18 -3.74
C LEU A 164 -14.57 4.84 -3.39
N GLY A 165 -14.50 6.05 -2.84
CA GLY A 165 -15.69 6.83 -2.53
C GLY A 165 -16.39 7.31 -3.79
N LEU A 166 -17.46 8.09 -3.61
CA LEU A 166 -18.13 8.79 -4.71
C LEU A 166 -17.89 10.29 -4.60
N GLU A 167 -17.77 10.95 -5.75
CA GLU A 167 -17.79 12.42 -5.81
C GLU A 167 -19.17 12.95 -5.40
N PRO A 168 -19.31 14.24 -5.02
CA PRO A 168 -20.58 14.84 -4.59
C PRO A 168 -21.73 14.70 -5.61
N GLY A 169 -21.44 14.47 -6.88
CA GLY A 169 -22.43 14.20 -7.94
C GLY A 169 -22.82 12.72 -8.11
N GLY A 170 -22.17 11.80 -7.41
CA GLY A 170 -22.49 10.36 -7.38
C GLY A 170 -22.30 9.61 -8.70
N GLN A 171 -21.81 10.27 -9.75
CA GLN A 171 -21.54 9.67 -11.06
C GLN A 171 -20.12 9.10 -11.15
N ARG A 172 -19.17 9.72 -10.44
CA ARG A 172 -17.75 9.39 -10.51
C ARG A 172 -17.24 8.90 -9.17
N SER A 173 -16.21 8.07 -9.23
CA SER A 173 -15.49 7.64 -8.05
C SER A 173 -14.56 8.76 -7.58
N ALA A 174 -14.63 9.09 -6.30
CA ALA A 174 -13.65 9.95 -5.66
C ALA A 174 -12.36 9.14 -5.43
N GLY A 175 -11.23 9.70 -5.86
CA GLY A 175 -9.92 9.12 -5.58
C GLY A 175 -9.65 9.03 -4.08
N ALA A 176 -8.91 8.01 -3.66
CA ALA A 176 -8.44 7.84 -2.30
C ALA A 176 -6.96 8.25 -2.19
N ARG A 177 -6.58 8.80 -1.05
CA ARG A 177 -5.19 9.13 -0.74
C ARG A 177 -4.68 8.19 0.33
N GLY A 178 -3.38 7.94 0.32
CA GLY A 178 -2.72 7.12 1.33
C GLY A 178 -1.31 7.55 1.59
N LEU A 179 -0.81 7.12 2.74
CA LEU A 179 0.58 7.22 3.14
C LEU A 179 1.14 5.81 3.17
N VAL A 180 2.19 5.56 2.38
CA VAL A 180 2.89 4.27 2.38
C VAL A 180 3.78 4.20 3.61
N GLU A 181 3.65 3.11 4.34
CA GLU A 181 4.37 2.87 5.61
C GLU A 181 5.56 1.93 5.41
N SER A 182 5.41 0.92 4.54
CA SER A 182 6.49 0.04 4.12
C SER A 182 6.45 -0.17 2.60
N ILE A 183 7.63 -0.34 2.02
CA ILE A 183 7.82 -0.65 0.60
C ILE A 183 9.09 -1.48 0.46
N ASP A 184 8.96 -2.60 -0.22
CA ASP A 184 10.02 -3.60 -0.37
C ASP A 184 9.97 -4.15 -1.79
N TRP A 185 11.12 -4.46 -2.37
CA TRP A 185 11.21 -5.09 -3.69
C TRP A 185 12.30 -6.16 -3.70
N GLY A 186 12.15 -7.10 -4.63
CA GLY A 186 13.10 -8.18 -4.80
C GLY A 186 12.74 -9.08 -5.97
N ASN A 187 13.40 -10.22 -6.04
CA ASN A 187 13.09 -11.26 -7.00
C ASN A 187 11.87 -12.05 -6.57
N ALA A 188 11.08 -12.54 -7.54
CA ALA A 188 9.87 -13.31 -7.23
C ALA A 188 10.16 -14.57 -6.38
N ALA A 189 11.38 -15.12 -6.48
CA ALA A 189 11.84 -16.26 -5.70
C ALA A 189 12.13 -15.97 -4.21
N GLU A 190 12.32 -14.70 -3.83
CA GLU A 190 12.60 -14.25 -2.46
C GLU A 190 11.38 -13.62 -1.76
N SER A 191 10.22 -13.61 -2.41
CA SER A 191 9.00 -13.15 -1.75
C SER A 191 8.77 -14.02 -0.50
N PRO A 192 8.64 -13.43 0.71
CA PRO A 192 8.46 -14.21 1.92
C PRO A 192 7.09 -14.88 1.83
N ALA A 193 7.08 -16.14 1.41
CA ALA A 193 5.94 -17.01 1.60
C ALA A 193 5.55 -16.90 3.07
N GLU A 194 4.27 -16.62 3.33
CA GLU A 194 3.69 -16.80 4.66
C GLU A 194 4.22 -18.13 5.22
N PRO A 195 4.65 -18.18 6.50
CA PRO A 195 5.13 -19.40 7.10
C PRO A 195 4.01 -20.44 7.01
N GLN A 196 4.11 -21.31 6.00
CA GLN A 196 3.28 -22.50 5.92
C GLN A 196 3.49 -23.23 7.25
N PRO A 197 2.42 -23.67 7.94
CA PRO A 197 2.59 -24.49 9.12
C PRO A 197 3.32 -25.76 8.69
N LEU A 198 4.63 -25.77 8.92
CA LEU A 198 5.50 -26.92 8.81
C LEU A 198 4.93 -27.96 9.78
N LEU A 199 4.20 -28.91 9.20
CA LEU A 199 3.95 -30.19 9.84
C LEU A 199 5.31 -30.72 10.31
N ALA A 200 5.38 -31.01 11.60
CA ALA A 200 6.58 -31.36 12.32
C ALA A 200 7.40 -32.45 11.59
N ALA A 201 8.72 -32.23 11.61
CA ALA A 201 9.79 -32.98 10.97
C ALA A 201 9.87 -34.47 11.37
N PRO A 202 10.83 -35.20 10.79
CA PRO A 202 11.98 -35.54 11.62
C PRO A 202 13.33 -35.11 11.04
N ALA A 203 14.30 -35.02 11.95
CA ALA A 203 15.55 -34.28 11.91
C ALA A 203 16.74 -34.99 11.20
N GLU A 204 17.89 -34.32 11.27
CA GLU A 204 19.28 -34.66 10.86
C GLU A 204 19.69 -34.13 9.46
N ASP A 205 20.80 -33.41 9.23
CA ASP A 205 21.87 -32.85 10.07
C ASP A 205 22.68 -31.80 9.26
N GLU A 206 23.20 -30.78 9.97
CA GLU A 206 24.42 -29.95 9.76
C GLU A 206 24.78 -29.20 8.45
N LEU A 207 24.83 -27.84 8.55
CA LEU A 207 25.98 -26.91 8.28
C LEU A 207 25.50 -25.49 7.87
N PRO A 208 26.26 -24.40 8.12
CA PRO A 208 27.13 -24.05 9.24
C PRO A 208 26.61 -22.81 10.03
N ASP A 209 27.11 -22.62 11.25
CA ASP A 209 26.85 -21.44 12.09
C ASP A 209 27.15 -20.12 11.36
N ASP A 210 26.14 -19.26 11.25
CA ASP A 210 26.24 -17.93 10.65
C ASP A 210 26.48 -16.89 11.76
N PRO A 211 27.74 -16.43 12.00
CA PRO A 211 28.10 -15.63 13.18
C PRO A 211 27.42 -14.25 13.24
N VAL A 212 26.88 -13.78 12.10
CA VAL A 212 26.19 -12.48 12.00
C VAL A 212 24.81 -12.52 12.65
N SER A 213 24.13 -13.67 12.61
CA SER A 213 22.80 -13.83 13.19
C SER A 213 22.82 -13.79 14.72
N ASP A 214 23.89 -14.32 15.34
CA ASP A 214 24.06 -14.28 16.79
C ASP A 214 24.45 -12.89 17.30
N GLU A 215 25.21 -12.10 16.53
CA GLU A 215 25.47 -10.70 16.86
C GLU A 215 24.22 -9.83 16.81
N LEU A 216 23.38 -10.00 15.78
CA LEU A 216 22.10 -9.28 15.67
C LEU A 216 21.13 -9.67 16.79
N ARG A 217 21.11 -10.94 17.19
CA ARG A 217 20.29 -11.43 18.32
C ARG A 217 20.79 -10.87 19.65
N ARG A 218 22.10 -10.79 19.85
CA ARG A 218 22.73 -10.21 21.04
C ARG A 218 22.52 -8.69 21.12
N ILE A 219 22.55 -7.97 20.00
CA ILE A 219 22.23 -6.53 19.92
C ILE A 219 20.76 -6.26 20.25
N ASN A 220 19.83 -7.06 19.70
CA ASN A 220 18.40 -6.90 19.99
C ASN A 220 18.09 -7.19 21.48
N TRP A 221 18.82 -8.14 22.08
CA TRP A 221 18.68 -8.47 23.50
C TRP A 221 19.26 -7.39 24.42
N SER A 222 20.43 -6.82 24.09
CA SER A 222 21.05 -5.76 24.88
C SER A 222 20.24 -4.45 24.83
N LEU A 223 19.63 -4.15 23.68
CA LEU A 223 18.75 -2.98 23.52
C LEU A 223 17.46 -3.11 24.35
N LYS A 224 16.86 -4.30 24.41
CA LYS A 224 15.70 -4.57 25.27
C LYS A 224 16.04 -4.37 26.75
N LEU A 225 17.21 -4.85 27.20
CA LEU A 225 17.68 -4.65 28.58
C LEU A 225 17.94 -3.17 28.89
N LEU A 226 18.52 -2.41 27.94
CA LEU A 226 18.75 -0.97 28.09
C LEU A 226 17.42 -0.20 28.22
N LEU A 227 16.43 -0.49 27.38
CA LEU A 227 15.10 0.13 27.44
C LEU A 227 14.38 -0.18 28.75
N LEU A 228 14.51 -1.41 29.24
CA LEU A 228 13.89 -1.83 30.49
C LEU A 228 14.53 -1.15 31.71
N LEU A 229 15.86 -0.97 31.69
CA LEU A 229 16.58 -0.25 32.74
C LEU A 229 16.26 1.26 32.71
N LEU A 230 16.14 1.86 31.53
CA LEU A 230 15.70 3.25 31.36
C LEU A 230 14.27 3.45 31.91
N ALA A 231 13.35 2.55 31.57
CA ALA A 231 11.98 2.59 32.08
C ALA A 231 11.95 2.49 33.61
N PHE A 232 12.77 1.61 34.18
CA PHE A 232 12.86 1.47 35.64
C PHE A 232 13.42 2.73 36.31
N LEU A 233 14.44 3.36 35.71
CA LEU A 233 15.00 4.61 36.21
C LEU A 233 13.97 5.75 36.18
N LEU A 234 13.19 5.85 35.10
CA LEU A 234 12.12 6.83 34.97
C LEU A 234 11.02 6.63 36.03
N ILE A 235 10.66 5.38 36.33
CA ILE A 235 9.71 5.05 37.41
C ILE A 235 10.27 5.49 38.77
N ILE A 236 11.54 5.22 39.06
CA ILE A 236 12.16 5.62 40.34
C ILE A 236 12.20 7.15 40.48
N VAL A 237 12.53 7.88 39.42
CA VAL A 237 12.55 9.36 39.42
C VAL A 237 11.14 9.92 39.60
N ALA A 238 10.12 9.30 39.00
CA ALA A 238 8.73 9.71 39.17
C ALA A 238 8.14 9.38 40.55
N MET A 239 8.74 8.44 41.29
CA MET A 239 8.34 8.05 42.65
C MET A 239 9.04 8.85 43.76
N LYS A 240 9.90 9.82 43.41
CA LYS A 240 10.56 10.72 44.35
C LYS A 240 10.03 12.14 44.22
#